data_AF-A0A177F7M0-F1
#
_entry.id   AF-A0A177F7M0-F1
#
_cell.length_a   1.000
_cell.length_b   1.000
_cell.length_c   1.000
_cell.angle_alpha   90.00
_cell.angle_beta   90.00
_cell.angle_gamma   90.00
#
_symmetry.space_group_name_H-M   'P 1'
#
loop_
_entity.id
_entity.type
_entity.pdbx_description
1 polymer ?
#
loop_
_entity_poly.entity_id
_entity_poly.type
_entity_poly.pdbx_seq_one_letter_code
_entity_poly.pdbx_strand_id
1 'polypeptide(L)'
;MPSRLGKARPPSARERRRDAANVKRVLKTIEEVMDGAYEVKKGGPGGKYLIERTLRYRGYQKLWEELRKKGNEKLLEYVDGNKAERFRFDYTRRPCKGSKQFVIHVPSVFHEGMLGAIHDEIVRWLGNIQSGTLCTVQSTKEATMDIAKKIGSTLATTVECNGPLGERLEPDLSYTLEGCWNADLVVEVAWSQRKLKLPERATRFIKGMEGAIRTVVALDLNDIYRGGRLATFSVWKAQLDGDKWTRATVVDNQMFLDEDGQAVKDCSLRLCLKDFICEEEERELEAFENVSLNIPSTMLRDFYQIAFRKNVMREAENGMKEIMKKVNNAAKKMLRARKMIQEQKAKDARNHTVMVKKDLAKLRRVICKVEEDINEMKHTMSDVKETMDRVDDKMPKVVKKKVEVEKKMAEVETEMAEMQEEAEKIVEAEEANEEAFEPEHITSEESVAEATESGTPRATQPPPSSPRTPEKSRRYGFRSLRRSPKR
;
A
#
# COMPACT_ATOMS: atom_id res chain seq x y z
N MET A 1 1.65 -4.74 -49.76
CA MET A 1 2.85 -3.88 -49.61
C MET A 1 3.50 -4.17 -48.27
N PRO A 2 4.56 -4.99 -48.18
CA PRO A 2 5.26 -5.20 -46.91
C PRO A 2 5.90 -3.88 -46.48
N SER A 3 5.45 -3.33 -45.35
CA SER A 3 6.03 -2.12 -44.77
C SER A 3 7.52 -2.36 -44.56
N ARG A 4 8.38 -1.55 -45.19
CA ARG A 4 9.82 -1.51 -44.91
C ARG A 4 10.01 -1.12 -43.45
N LEU A 5 9.98 -2.10 -42.55
CA LEU A 5 10.41 -1.95 -41.16
C LEU A 5 11.90 -1.63 -41.23
N GLY A 6 12.23 -0.34 -41.25
CA GLY A 6 13.62 0.13 -41.22
C GLY A 6 14.35 -0.57 -40.08
N LYS A 7 15.51 -1.17 -40.38
CA LYS A 7 16.33 -1.86 -39.38
C LYS A 7 16.51 -0.95 -38.17
N ALA A 8 16.05 -1.40 -37.01
CA ALA A 8 16.10 -0.60 -35.79
C ALA A 8 17.56 -0.24 -35.47
N ARG A 9 17.85 1.05 -35.28
CA ARG A 9 19.19 1.53 -34.92
C ARG A 9 19.66 0.82 -33.63
N PRO A 10 20.92 0.35 -33.56
CA PRO A 10 21.46 -0.22 -32.33
C PRO A 10 21.45 0.82 -31.21
N PRO A 11 21.27 0.39 -29.95
CA PRO A 11 21.14 1.29 -28.81
C PRO A 11 22.50 1.93 -28.51
N SER A 12 22.47 3.22 -28.17
CA SER A 12 23.68 3.92 -27.72
C SER A 12 24.24 3.30 -26.43
N ALA A 13 25.53 3.50 -26.16
CA ALA A 13 26.15 3.04 -24.90
C ALA A 13 25.44 3.63 -23.66
N ARG A 14 24.98 4.89 -23.77
CA ARG A 14 24.21 5.57 -22.72
C ARG A 14 22.88 4.87 -22.43
N GLU A 15 22.17 4.43 -23.47
CA GLU A 15 20.92 3.68 -23.31
C GLU A 15 21.15 2.32 -22.66
N ARG A 16 22.18 1.58 -23.10
CA ARG A 16 22.56 0.30 -22.48
C ARG A 16 22.87 0.44 -20.99
N ARG A 17 23.64 1.45 -20.60
CA ARG A 17 23.92 1.76 -19.19
C ARG A 17 22.65 2.10 -18.41
N ARG A 18 21.75 2.89 -19.00
CA ARG A 18 20.46 3.26 -18.39
C ARG A 18 19.56 2.04 -18.18
N ASP A 19 19.43 1.19 -19.18
CA ASP A 19 18.61 -0.03 -19.10
C ASP A 19 19.18 -0.98 -18.03
N ALA A 20 20.51 -1.17 -17.98
CA ALA A 20 21.14 -1.97 -16.92
C ALA A 20 20.89 -1.39 -15.51
N ALA A 21 20.97 -0.06 -15.34
CA ALA A 21 20.67 0.58 -14.06
C ALA A 21 19.17 0.46 -13.68
N ASN A 22 18.26 0.50 -14.65
CA ASN A 22 16.84 0.26 -14.44
C ASN A 22 16.57 -1.18 -14.00
N VAL A 23 17.17 -2.17 -14.67
CA VAL A 23 17.06 -3.58 -14.30
C VAL A 23 17.51 -3.83 -12.87
N LYS A 24 18.69 -3.31 -12.48
CA LYS A 24 19.19 -3.42 -11.10
C LYS A 24 18.21 -2.84 -10.08
N ARG A 25 17.59 -1.69 -10.38
CA ARG A 25 16.57 -1.09 -9.50
C ARG A 25 15.30 -1.92 -9.40
N VAL A 26 14.86 -2.53 -10.50
CA VAL A 26 13.68 -3.41 -10.51
C VAL A 26 13.97 -4.66 -9.70
N LEU A 27 15.09 -5.36 -9.94
CA LEU A 27 15.49 -6.54 -9.15
C LEU A 27 15.53 -6.26 -7.66
N LYS A 28 16.18 -5.16 -7.25
CA LYS A 28 16.20 -4.74 -5.85
C LYS A 28 14.80 -4.51 -5.28
N THR A 29 13.90 -3.93 -6.07
CA THR A 29 12.51 -3.72 -5.64
C THR A 29 11.78 -5.05 -5.48
N ILE A 30 11.98 -6.01 -6.38
CA ILE A 30 11.38 -7.35 -6.29
C ILE A 30 11.87 -8.04 -5.01
N GLU A 31 13.17 -7.99 -4.73
CA GLU A 31 13.79 -8.54 -3.53
C GLU A 31 13.24 -7.88 -2.25
N GLU A 32 13.20 -6.54 -2.20
CA GLU A 32 12.61 -5.80 -1.08
C GLU A 32 11.13 -6.17 -0.84
N VAL A 33 10.35 -6.39 -1.90
CA VAL A 33 8.94 -6.81 -1.79
C VAL A 33 8.84 -8.26 -1.30
N MET A 34 9.64 -9.17 -1.86
CA MET A 34 9.70 -10.58 -1.45
C MET A 34 10.03 -10.73 0.03
N ASP A 35 10.98 -9.93 0.54
CA ASP A 35 11.42 -9.97 1.94
C ASP A 35 10.48 -9.20 2.89
N GLY A 36 9.43 -8.56 2.37
CA GLY A 36 8.56 -7.66 3.15
C GLY A 36 9.27 -6.41 3.68
N ALA A 37 10.46 -6.10 3.14
CA ALA A 37 11.30 -4.97 3.53
C ALA A 37 11.01 -3.69 2.71
N TYR A 38 10.15 -3.76 1.70
CA TYR A 38 9.83 -2.61 0.87
C TYR A 38 9.04 -1.56 1.65
N GLU A 39 9.72 -0.49 2.05
CA GLU A 39 9.09 0.68 2.65
C GLU A 39 8.46 1.56 1.57
N VAL A 40 7.14 1.71 1.65
CA VAL A 40 6.40 2.62 0.79
C VAL A 40 6.83 4.05 1.09
N LYS A 41 7.44 4.69 0.09
CA LYS A 41 7.76 6.11 0.15
C LYS A 41 6.47 6.94 0.17
N LYS A 42 6.22 7.65 1.28
CA LYS A 42 5.10 8.61 1.39
C LYS A 42 5.12 9.58 0.20
N GLY A 43 3.97 9.74 -0.47
CA GLY A 43 3.80 10.70 -1.57
C GLY A 43 4.29 10.26 -2.96
N GLY A 44 4.76 9.01 -3.13
CA GLY A 44 5.14 8.50 -4.45
C GLY A 44 3.96 8.34 -5.42
N PRO A 45 4.17 8.50 -6.75
CA PRO A 45 3.17 8.17 -7.76
C PRO A 45 2.78 6.68 -7.66
N GLY A 46 1.49 6.38 -7.46
CA GLY A 46 0.97 5.02 -7.29
C GLY A 46 0.56 4.66 -5.85
N GLY A 47 0.87 5.51 -4.86
CA GLY A 47 0.49 5.26 -3.46
C GLY A 47 1.21 4.05 -2.84
N LYS A 48 0.61 3.48 -1.80
CA LYS A 48 1.17 2.34 -1.02
C LYS A 48 1.14 1.00 -1.75
N TYR A 49 0.38 0.90 -2.83
CA TYR A 49 -0.01 -0.39 -3.40
C TYR A 49 0.39 -0.57 -4.87
N LEU A 50 0.97 0.45 -5.49
CA LEU A 50 1.58 0.34 -6.82
C LEU A 50 3.02 0.84 -6.81
N ILE A 51 3.94 0.00 -7.24
CA ILE A 51 5.34 0.38 -7.39
C ILE A 51 5.67 0.54 -8.87
N GLU A 52 5.66 1.79 -9.32
CA GLU A 52 5.96 2.10 -10.71
C GLU A 52 7.48 2.16 -10.97
N ARG A 53 7.94 1.51 -12.05
CA ARG A 53 9.34 1.51 -12.50
C ARG A 53 9.42 1.75 -14.01
N THR A 54 10.47 2.48 -14.41
CA THR A 54 10.76 2.67 -15.84
C THR A 54 11.61 1.51 -16.33
N LEU A 55 11.06 0.68 -17.21
CA LEU A 55 11.75 -0.47 -17.77
C LEU A 55 11.42 -0.59 -19.26
N ARG A 56 12.33 -0.17 -20.13
CA ARG A 56 12.13 -0.27 -21.58
C ARG A 56 12.13 -1.71 -22.02
N TYR A 57 11.61 -2.00 -23.22
CA TYR A 57 11.57 -3.35 -23.78
C TYR A 57 12.89 -4.12 -23.66
N ARG A 58 14.00 -3.48 -24.06
CA ARG A 58 15.35 -4.07 -23.90
C ARG A 58 15.71 -4.34 -22.44
N GLY A 59 15.35 -3.42 -21.53
CA GLY A 59 15.52 -3.60 -20.10
C GLY A 59 14.65 -4.74 -19.55
N TYR A 60 13.43 -4.92 -20.05
CA TYR A 60 12.55 -6.01 -19.65
C TYR A 60 13.09 -7.37 -20.11
N GLN A 61 13.58 -7.48 -21.34
CA GLN A 61 14.30 -8.68 -21.80
C GLN A 61 15.50 -8.98 -20.91
N LYS A 62 16.30 -7.95 -20.61
CA LYS A 62 17.46 -8.08 -19.73
C LYS A 62 17.07 -8.43 -18.28
N LEU A 63 15.93 -7.97 -17.77
CA LEU A 63 15.43 -8.37 -16.45
C LEU A 63 15.27 -9.89 -16.39
N TRP A 64 14.65 -10.50 -17.41
CA TRP A 64 14.50 -11.95 -17.49
C TRP A 64 15.84 -12.70 -17.64
N GLU A 65 16.79 -12.16 -18.40
CA GLU A 65 18.16 -12.70 -18.46
C GLU A 65 18.82 -12.70 -17.08
N GLU A 66 18.66 -11.62 -16.31
CA GLU A 66 19.22 -11.53 -14.96
C GLU A 66 18.50 -12.47 -13.99
N LEU A 67 17.17 -12.58 -14.03
CA LEU A 67 16.40 -13.49 -13.18
C LEU A 67 16.79 -14.97 -13.40
N ARG A 68 17.17 -15.36 -14.62
CA ARG A 68 17.58 -16.74 -14.95
C ARG A 68 19.01 -17.11 -14.53
N LYS A 69 19.78 -16.19 -13.94
CA LYS A 69 21.14 -16.50 -13.47
C LYS A 69 21.11 -17.38 -12.21
N LYS A 70 22.17 -18.19 -12.04
CA LYS A 70 22.38 -19.16 -10.94
C LYS A 70 22.51 -18.58 -9.50
N GLY A 71 22.04 -17.35 -9.28
CA GLY A 71 21.96 -16.73 -7.95
C GLY A 71 20.63 -16.02 -7.70
N ASN A 72 19.71 -16.06 -8.67
CA ASN A 72 18.42 -15.40 -8.62
C ASN A 72 17.27 -16.42 -8.70
N GLU A 73 17.53 -17.71 -8.45
CA GLU A 73 16.53 -18.77 -8.56
C GLU A 73 15.31 -18.53 -7.67
N LYS A 74 15.53 -18.05 -6.43
CA LYS A 74 14.44 -17.68 -5.52
C LYS A 74 13.61 -16.52 -6.05
N LEU A 75 14.26 -15.50 -6.62
CA LEU A 75 13.56 -14.36 -7.22
C LEU A 75 12.79 -14.79 -8.48
N LEU A 76 13.37 -15.67 -9.29
CA LEU A 76 12.69 -16.23 -10.45
C LEU A 76 11.47 -17.04 -10.05
N GLU A 77 11.59 -17.91 -9.04
CA GLU A 77 10.45 -18.67 -8.50
C GLU A 77 9.37 -17.74 -7.92
N TYR A 78 9.76 -16.65 -7.26
CA TYR A 78 8.81 -15.66 -6.74
C TYR A 78 8.07 -14.90 -7.86
N VAL A 79 8.77 -14.54 -8.94
CA VAL A 79 8.22 -13.79 -10.09
C VAL A 79 7.39 -14.69 -11.01
N ASP A 80 7.83 -15.93 -11.24
CA ASP A 80 7.28 -16.80 -12.26
C ASP A 80 6.55 -18.05 -11.72
N GLY A 81 6.65 -18.32 -10.42
CA GLY A 81 6.08 -19.51 -9.81
C GLY A 81 4.55 -19.53 -9.76
N ASN A 82 4.00 -20.74 -9.78
CA ASN A 82 2.55 -21.02 -9.71
C ASN A 82 1.98 -20.96 -8.27
N LYS A 83 2.60 -20.22 -7.35
CA LYS A 83 2.13 -20.13 -5.96
C LYS A 83 1.01 -19.10 -5.84
N ALA A 84 0.07 -19.34 -4.91
CA ALA A 84 -1.05 -18.43 -4.64
C ALA A 84 -0.61 -17.02 -4.21
N GLU A 85 0.61 -16.87 -3.68
CA GLU A 85 1.22 -15.59 -3.29
C GLU A 85 2.21 -15.07 -4.36
N ARG A 86 1.88 -15.28 -5.64
CA ARG A 86 2.74 -14.85 -6.75
C ARG A 86 2.99 -13.35 -6.73
N PHE A 87 4.21 -12.95 -7.08
CA PHE A 87 4.56 -11.57 -7.34
C PHE A 87 3.75 -11.02 -8.52
N ARG A 88 2.90 -10.02 -8.27
CA ARG A 88 2.01 -9.47 -9.28
C ARG A 88 2.58 -8.24 -9.97
N PHE A 89 2.62 -8.20 -11.29
CA PHE A 89 3.07 -7.04 -12.05
C PHE A 89 2.51 -6.94 -13.46
N ASP A 90 2.36 -5.69 -13.92
CA ASP A 90 2.13 -5.39 -15.33
C ASP A 90 3.43 -4.96 -16.01
N TYR A 91 3.56 -5.37 -17.27
CA TYR A 91 4.52 -4.83 -18.22
C TYR A 91 3.84 -4.28 -19.48
N THR A 92 3.97 -2.99 -19.74
CA THR A 92 3.42 -2.36 -20.97
C THR A 92 4.53 -1.77 -21.81
N ARG A 93 4.68 -2.29 -23.03
CA ARG A 93 5.79 -1.95 -23.92
C ARG A 93 5.71 -0.49 -24.36
N ARG A 94 4.50 -0.04 -24.69
CA ARG A 94 4.19 1.34 -25.10
C ARG A 94 3.22 1.96 -24.10
N PRO A 95 3.74 2.48 -22.97
CA PRO A 95 2.89 3.11 -21.98
C PRO A 95 2.30 4.40 -22.57
N CYS A 96 1.08 4.73 -22.18
CA CYS A 96 0.52 6.05 -22.46
C CYS A 96 1.44 7.15 -21.89
N LYS A 97 1.36 8.36 -22.45
CA LYS A 97 2.21 9.48 -22.00
C LYS A 97 2.06 9.68 -20.48
N GLY A 98 3.16 9.50 -19.75
CA GLY A 98 3.19 9.61 -18.29
C GLY A 98 3.01 8.30 -17.51
N SER A 99 2.57 7.22 -18.16
CA SER A 99 2.51 5.88 -17.56
C SER A 99 3.89 5.22 -17.54
N LYS A 100 4.13 4.35 -16.55
CA LYS A 100 5.35 3.55 -16.46
C LYS A 100 5.18 2.21 -17.14
N GLN A 101 6.30 1.60 -17.51
CA GLN A 101 6.33 0.36 -18.29
C GLN A 101 6.22 -0.87 -17.41
N PHE A 102 6.70 -0.79 -16.16
CA PHE A 102 6.69 -1.91 -15.23
C PHE A 102 6.02 -1.45 -13.94
N VAL A 103 4.92 -2.08 -13.57
CA VAL A 103 4.11 -1.71 -12.40
C VAL A 103 3.93 -2.94 -11.54
N ILE A 104 4.46 -2.91 -10.32
CA ILE A 104 4.28 -3.99 -9.35
C ILE A 104 3.02 -3.69 -8.55
N HIS A 105 2.15 -4.69 -8.42
CA HIS A 105 0.95 -4.63 -7.61
C HIS A 105 1.25 -5.19 -6.23
N VAL A 106 0.97 -4.40 -5.19
CA VAL A 106 1.05 -4.83 -3.79
C VAL A 106 -0.38 -4.80 -3.26
N PRO A 107 -1.12 -5.92 -3.34
CA PRO A 107 -2.52 -5.92 -2.95
C PRO A 107 -2.69 -5.58 -1.46
N SER A 108 -3.82 -4.95 -1.14
CA SER A 108 -4.19 -4.61 0.24
C SER A 108 -5.22 -5.61 0.75
N VAL A 109 -5.38 -5.71 2.08
CA VAL A 109 -6.44 -6.54 2.67
C VAL A 109 -7.82 -6.09 2.19
N PHE A 110 -8.02 -4.79 2.05
CA PHE A 110 -9.24 -4.23 1.50
C PHE A 110 -9.49 -4.74 0.06
N HIS A 111 -8.46 -4.60 -0.78
CA HIS A 111 -8.53 -4.98 -2.21
C HIS A 111 -8.84 -6.47 -2.37
N GLU A 112 -8.11 -7.34 -1.66
CA GLU A 112 -8.38 -8.79 -1.65
C GLU A 112 -9.75 -9.12 -1.05
N GLY A 113 -10.19 -8.37 -0.03
CA GLY A 113 -11.52 -8.54 0.57
C GLY A 113 -12.66 -8.21 -0.40
N MET A 114 -12.50 -7.16 -1.21
CA MET A 114 -13.44 -6.81 -2.27
C MET A 114 -13.47 -7.88 -3.36
N LEU A 115 -12.30 -8.30 -3.83
CA LEU A 115 -12.18 -9.33 -4.86
C LEU A 115 -12.78 -10.66 -4.41
N GLY A 116 -12.46 -11.11 -3.20
CA GLY A 116 -13.02 -12.33 -2.64
C GLY A 116 -14.55 -12.31 -2.61
N ALA A 117 -15.17 -11.21 -2.17
CA ALA A 117 -16.62 -11.12 -2.11
C ALA A 117 -17.30 -11.17 -3.49
N ILE A 118 -16.72 -10.50 -4.49
CA ILE A 118 -17.21 -10.56 -5.88
C ILE A 118 -17.02 -11.96 -6.46
N HIS A 119 -15.85 -12.55 -6.19
CA HIS A 119 -15.53 -13.89 -6.65
C HIS A 119 -16.52 -14.92 -6.09
N ASP A 120 -16.78 -14.89 -4.79
CA ASP A 120 -17.74 -15.76 -4.11
C ASP A 120 -19.14 -15.62 -4.70
N GLU A 121 -19.57 -14.39 -5.01
CA GLU A 121 -20.86 -14.11 -5.62
C GLU A 121 -21.00 -14.72 -7.03
N ILE A 122 -19.98 -14.56 -7.87
CA ILE A 122 -19.95 -15.13 -9.22
C ILE A 122 -19.93 -16.66 -9.16
N VAL A 123 -19.07 -17.25 -8.31
CA VAL A 123 -18.98 -18.71 -8.16
C VAL A 123 -20.29 -19.30 -7.65
N ARG A 124 -20.93 -18.65 -6.67
CA ARG A 124 -22.25 -19.06 -6.17
C ARG A 124 -23.31 -19.00 -7.25
N TRP A 125 -23.32 -17.94 -8.07
CA TRP A 125 -24.24 -17.81 -9.19
C TRP A 125 -24.02 -18.90 -10.25
N LEU A 126 -22.77 -19.17 -10.65
CA LEU A 126 -22.44 -20.28 -11.55
C LEU A 126 -22.89 -21.62 -10.96
N GLY A 127 -22.65 -21.88 -9.67
CA GLY A 127 -23.10 -23.09 -8.99
C GLY A 127 -24.62 -23.28 -9.03
N ASN A 128 -25.39 -22.19 -8.90
CA ASN A 128 -26.85 -22.24 -9.03
C ASN A 128 -27.33 -22.48 -10.47
N ILE A 129 -26.54 -22.11 -11.49
CA ILE A 129 -26.80 -22.50 -12.87
C ILE A 129 -26.47 -23.98 -13.06
N GLN A 130 -25.32 -24.45 -12.56
CA GLN A 130 -24.86 -25.84 -12.65
C GLN A 130 -25.84 -26.83 -12.01
N SER A 131 -26.53 -26.45 -10.93
CA SER A 131 -27.59 -27.23 -10.29
C SER A 131 -28.94 -27.16 -11.01
N GLY A 132 -29.06 -26.30 -12.04
CA GLY A 132 -30.30 -26.04 -12.76
C GLY A 132 -31.32 -25.20 -11.99
N THR A 133 -30.92 -24.60 -10.85
CA THR A 133 -31.80 -23.76 -10.01
C THR A 133 -32.17 -22.44 -10.68
N LEU A 134 -31.27 -21.88 -11.49
CA LEU A 134 -31.50 -20.64 -12.24
C LEU A 134 -31.87 -20.86 -13.72
N CYS A 135 -31.96 -22.10 -14.18
CA CYS A 135 -32.37 -22.41 -15.55
C CYS A 135 -33.89 -22.42 -15.65
N THR A 136 -34.44 -21.54 -16.49
CA THR A 136 -35.90 -21.40 -16.69
C THR A 136 -36.37 -22.06 -17.99
N VAL A 137 -35.47 -22.23 -18.96
CA VAL A 137 -35.81 -22.78 -20.28
C VAL A 137 -35.48 -24.28 -20.32
N GLN A 138 -36.51 -25.11 -20.21
CA GLN A 138 -36.34 -26.57 -20.08
C GLN A 138 -35.61 -27.19 -21.28
N SER A 139 -35.83 -26.69 -22.50
CA SER A 139 -35.23 -27.23 -23.73
C SER A 139 -33.71 -27.03 -23.83
N THR A 140 -33.15 -26.03 -23.15
CA THR A 140 -31.73 -25.69 -23.19
C THR A 140 -31.03 -25.89 -21.84
N LYS A 141 -31.75 -26.45 -20.86
CA LYS A 141 -31.31 -26.54 -19.46
C LYS A 141 -30.01 -27.33 -19.31
N GLU A 142 -29.92 -28.50 -19.93
CA GLU A 142 -28.73 -29.36 -19.84
C GLU A 142 -27.49 -28.69 -20.46
N ALA A 143 -27.62 -28.11 -21.64
CA ALA A 143 -26.54 -27.35 -22.29
C ALA A 143 -26.09 -26.14 -21.44
N THR A 144 -27.05 -25.40 -20.86
CA THR A 144 -26.76 -24.25 -19.99
C THR A 144 -26.00 -24.68 -18.73
N MET A 145 -26.43 -25.78 -18.09
CA MET A 145 -25.76 -26.36 -16.94
C MET A 145 -24.34 -26.84 -17.28
N ASP A 146 -24.16 -27.48 -18.45
CA ASP A 146 -22.86 -27.98 -18.91
C ASP A 146 -21.86 -26.84 -19.16
N ILE A 147 -22.30 -25.77 -19.84
CA ILE A 147 -21.49 -24.56 -20.05
C ILE A 147 -21.06 -23.96 -18.71
N ALA A 148 -21.99 -23.82 -17.76
CA ALA A 148 -21.67 -23.27 -16.45
C ALA A 148 -20.66 -24.12 -15.66
N LYS A 149 -20.62 -25.44 -15.87
CA LYS A 149 -19.62 -26.34 -15.24
C LYS A 149 -18.21 -26.13 -15.81
N LYS A 150 -18.13 -25.80 -17.09
CA LYS A 150 -16.88 -25.58 -17.82
C LYS A 150 -16.26 -24.21 -17.51
N ILE A 151 -17.03 -23.25 -16.99
CA ILE A 151 -16.49 -21.94 -16.60
C ILE A 151 -15.78 -22.06 -15.24
N GLY A 152 -14.48 -21.82 -15.26
CA GLY A 152 -13.62 -21.80 -14.08
C GLY A 152 -13.08 -20.41 -13.78
N SER A 153 -12.81 -20.12 -12.51
CA SER A 153 -12.03 -18.95 -12.12
C SER A 153 -10.54 -19.25 -12.28
N THR A 154 -9.85 -18.39 -13.02
CA THR A 154 -8.39 -18.41 -13.17
C THR A 154 -7.70 -17.37 -12.28
N LEU A 155 -8.46 -16.67 -11.43
CA LEU A 155 -7.96 -15.67 -10.47
C LEU A 155 -7.09 -14.62 -11.18
N ALA A 156 -5.91 -14.27 -10.65
CA ALA A 156 -5.01 -13.30 -11.28
C ALA A 156 -4.10 -13.95 -12.34
N THR A 157 -4.67 -14.72 -13.28
CA THR A 157 -3.88 -15.35 -14.35
C THR A 157 -3.38 -14.32 -15.33
N THR A 158 -2.08 -14.39 -15.62
CA THR A 158 -1.41 -13.47 -16.54
C THR A 158 -2.03 -13.51 -17.93
N VAL A 159 -2.35 -12.33 -18.46
CA VAL A 159 -2.72 -12.11 -19.85
C VAL A 159 -1.49 -11.62 -20.61
N GLU A 160 -0.97 -12.45 -21.51
CA GLU A 160 0.16 -12.10 -22.38
C GLU A 160 -0.33 -11.61 -23.74
N CYS A 161 -0.29 -10.29 -23.95
CA CYS A 161 -0.66 -9.70 -25.23
C CYS A 161 0.55 -9.68 -26.18
N ASN A 162 0.39 -10.22 -27.39
CA ASN A 162 1.42 -10.24 -28.44
C ASN A 162 2.63 -11.16 -28.16
N GLY A 163 2.42 -12.27 -27.46
CA GLY A 163 3.41 -13.35 -27.26
C GLY A 163 4.30 -13.22 -26.01
N PRO A 164 5.25 -14.16 -25.81
CA PRO A 164 5.90 -14.46 -24.51
C PRO A 164 6.84 -13.38 -23.92
N LEU A 165 7.04 -12.27 -24.64
CA LEU A 165 7.78 -11.10 -24.15
C LEU A 165 7.05 -9.80 -24.51
N GLY A 166 5.76 -9.91 -24.84
CA GLY A 166 4.88 -8.83 -25.25
C GLY A 166 4.48 -7.92 -24.09
N GLU A 167 3.26 -7.39 -24.16
CA GLU A 167 2.68 -6.75 -22.99
C GLU A 167 2.18 -7.84 -22.04
N ARG A 168 2.41 -7.63 -20.75
CA ARG A 168 1.95 -8.52 -19.69
C ARG A 168 0.98 -7.72 -18.85
N LEU A 169 -0.24 -8.21 -18.70
CA LEU A 169 -1.24 -7.62 -17.82
C LEU A 169 -1.73 -8.69 -16.87
N GLU A 170 -1.84 -8.35 -15.61
CA GLU A 170 -2.37 -9.28 -14.62
C GLU A 170 -3.70 -8.75 -14.07
N PRO A 171 -4.84 -9.35 -14.50
CA PRO A 171 -6.13 -8.98 -13.96
C PRO A 171 -6.20 -9.26 -12.46
N ASP A 172 -7.17 -8.65 -11.78
CA ASP A 172 -7.44 -8.98 -10.39
C ASP A 172 -8.21 -10.30 -10.25
N LEU A 173 -9.21 -10.51 -11.11
CA LEU A 173 -9.84 -11.81 -11.32
C LEU A 173 -10.04 -12.04 -12.80
N SER A 174 -9.98 -13.30 -13.21
CA SER A 174 -10.39 -13.74 -14.52
C SER A 174 -11.17 -15.04 -14.45
N TYR A 175 -12.04 -15.24 -15.44
CA TYR A 175 -12.81 -16.45 -15.64
C TYR A 175 -12.61 -16.93 -17.07
N THR A 176 -12.55 -18.25 -17.22
CA THR A 176 -12.24 -18.91 -18.48
C THR A 176 -13.16 -20.11 -18.68
N LEU A 177 -13.72 -20.27 -19.87
CA LEU A 177 -14.38 -21.49 -20.31
C LEU A 177 -13.34 -22.59 -20.58
N GLU A 178 -13.58 -23.80 -20.10
CA GLU A 178 -12.71 -24.96 -20.33
C GLU A 178 -12.38 -25.14 -21.83
N GLY A 179 -11.09 -25.28 -22.13
CA GLY A 179 -10.59 -25.37 -23.51
C GLY A 179 -10.06 -24.04 -24.06
N CYS A 180 -10.45 -22.90 -23.49
CA CYS A 180 -9.95 -21.59 -23.88
C CYS A 180 -8.58 -21.32 -23.25
N TRP A 181 -7.66 -20.73 -24.02
CA TRP A 181 -6.34 -20.33 -23.51
C TRP A 181 -6.31 -18.96 -22.86
N ASN A 182 -7.35 -18.15 -23.08
CA ASN A 182 -7.45 -16.79 -22.59
C ASN A 182 -8.61 -16.65 -21.60
N ALA A 183 -8.58 -15.59 -20.80
CA ALA A 183 -9.73 -15.19 -20.00
C ALA A 183 -10.87 -14.69 -20.90
N ASP A 184 -12.11 -15.00 -20.55
CA ASP A 184 -13.33 -14.50 -21.21
C ASP A 184 -13.87 -13.26 -20.50
N LEU A 185 -13.85 -13.30 -19.16
CA LEU A 185 -14.23 -12.21 -18.28
C LEU A 185 -13.03 -11.81 -17.41
N VAL A 186 -12.79 -10.51 -17.29
CA VAL A 186 -11.82 -9.93 -16.36
C VAL A 186 -12.52 -8.99 -15.39
N VAL A 187 -12.14 -9.02 -14.11
CA VAL A 187 -12.55 -8.06 -13.09
C VAL A 187 -11.33 -7.32 -12.55
N GLU A 188 -11.50 -6.01 -12.32
CA GLU A 188 -10.49 -5.09 -11.80
C GLU A 188 -11.05 -4.30 -10.61
N VAL A 189 -10.27 -4.11 -9.55
CA VAL A 189 -10.64 -3.29 -8.39
C VAL A 189 -9.60 -2.19 -8.17
N ALA A 190 -9.94 -0.97 -8.57
CA ALA A 190 -9.12 0.21 -8.38
C ALA A 190 -9.32 0.85 -7.00
N TRP A 191 -8.64 0.32 -5.97
CA TRP A 191 -8.66 0.91 -4.63
C TRP A 191 -7.80 2.17 -4.50
N SER A 192 -6.49 2.04 -4.60
CA SER A 192 -5.53 3.15 -4.40
C SER A 192 -4.82 3.56 -5.68
N GLN A 193 -5.24 2.93 -6.78
CA GLN A 193 -4.54 2.91 -8.05
C GLN A 193 -4.92 4.14 -8.88
N ARG A 194 -4.66 5.34 -8.33
CA ARG A 194 -4.98 6.70 -8.87
C ARG A 194 -4.75 6.93 -10.37
N LYS A 195 -4.01 6.04 -11.04
CA LYS A 195 -3.54 6.13 -12.42
C LYS A 195 -3.89 4.91 -13.28
N LEU A 196 -4.58 3.92 -12.75
CA LEU A 196 -5.20 2.92 -13.60
C LEU A 196 -6.27 3.66 -14.39
N LYS A 197 -5.90 4.08 -15.60
CA LYS A 197 -6.85 4.53 -16.60
C LYS A 197 -7.69 3.30 -16.95
N LEU A 198 -8.70 3.00 -16.13
CA LEU A 198 -9.55 1.81 -16.27
C LEU A 198 -10.08 1.65 -17.71
N PRO A 199 -10.54 2.72 -18.41
CA PRO A 199 -10.90 2.60 -19.82
C PRO A 199 -9.76 2.14 -20.73
N GLU A 200 -8.53 2.63 -20.50
CA GLU A 200 -7.35 2.23 -21.27
C GLU A 200 -6.93 0.78 -20.95
N ARG A 201 -7.08 0.36 -19.69
CA ARG A 201 -6.79 -1.00 -19.24
C ARG A 201 -7.79 -2.00 -19.83
N ALA A 202 -9.08 -1.73 -19.73
CA ALA A 202 -10.13 -2.52 -20.38
C ALA A 202 -9.92 -2.61 -21.90
N THR A 203 -9.55 -1.48 -22.52
CA THR A 203 -9.18 -1.44 -23.94
C THR A 203 -8.00 -2.34 -24.26
N ARG A 204 -6.98 -2.41 -23.40
CA ARG A 204 -5.81 -3.27 -23.63
C ARG A 204 -6.14 -4.75 -23.47
N PHE A 205 -6.97 -5.13 -22.50
CA PHE A 205 -7.44 -6.51 -22.40
C PHE A 205 -8.20 -6.92 -23.66
N ILE A 206 -9.25 -6.17 -24.01
CA ILE A 206 -10.11 -6.49 -25.16
C ILE A 206 -9.33 -6.46 -26.48
N LYS A 207 -8.60 -5.36 -26.77
CA LYS A 207 -7.89 -5.23 -28.06
C LYS A 207 -6.60 -6.05 -28.11
N GLY A 208 -5.89 -6.16 -26.99
CA GLY A 208 -4.60 -6.86 -26.93
C GLY A 208 -4.74 -8.38 -27.05
N MET A 209 -5.94 -8.90 -26.76
CA MET A 209 -6.32 -10.30 -26.95
C MET A 209 -7.28 -10.50 -28.11
N GLU A 210 -7.39 -9.52 -29.01
CA GLU A 210 -8.24 -9.60 -30.21
C GLU A 210 -9.66 -10.08 -29.91
N GLY A 211 -10.29 -9.53 -28.86
CA GLY A 211 -11.67 -9.86 -28.49
C GLY A 211 -11.86 -11.11 -27.64
N ALA A 212 -10.84 -11.96 -27.47
CA ALA A 212 -10.94 -13.18 -26.65
C ALA A 212 -11.36 -12.86 -25.20
N ILE A 213 -10.88 -11.75 -24.64
CA ILE A 213 -11.48 -11.18 -23.43
C ILE A 213 -12.73 -10.40 -23.86
N ARG A 214 -13.90 -10.99 -23.65
CA ARG A 214 -15.18 -10.43 -24.07
C ARG A 214 -15.68 -9.33 -23.15
N THR A 215 -15.51 -9.50 -21.84
CA THR A 215 -16.03 -8.55 -20.86
C THR A 215 -14.96 -8.14 -19.86
N VAL A 216 -14.89 -6.85 -19.58
CA VAL A 216 -14.07 -6.31 -18.49
C VAL A 216 -14.98 -5.56 -17.54
N VAL A 217 -14.94 -5.91 -16.26
CA VAL A 217 -15.61 -5.19 -15.17
C VAL A 217 -14.54 -4.47 -14.37
N ALA A 218 -14.76 -3.20 -14.05
CA ALA A 218 -13.90 -2.49 -13.12
C ALA A 218 -14.70 -1.78 -12.04
N LEU A 219 -14.23 -1.89 -10.80
CA LEU A 219 -14.73 -1.13 -9.65
C LEU A 219 -13.74 0.00 -9.36
N ASP A 220 -14.18 1.24 -9.46
CA ASP A 220 -13.39 2.41 -9.08
C ASP A 220 -13.77 2.83 -7.66
N LEU A 221 -12.82 2.60 -6.75
CA LEU A 221 -12.92 2.90 -5.32
C LEU A 221 -11.89 3.97 -4.90
N ASN A 222 -11.26 4.64 -5.89
CA ASN A 222 -10.18 5.59 -5.62
C ASN A 222 -10.65 6.87 -4.94
N ASP A 223 -11.93 7.25 -5.07
CA ASP A 223 -12.47 8.36 -4.28
C ASP A 223 -12.46 8.02 -2.78
N ILE A 224 -12.94 6.84 -2.41
CA ILE A 224 -12.93 6.35 -1.03
C ILE A 224 -11.50 6.29 -0.46
N TYR A 225 -10.54 5.76 -1.22
CA TYR A 225 -9.14 5.73 -0.79
C TYR A 225 -8.58 7.14 -0.50
N ARG A 226 -9.11 8.17 -1.14
CA ARG A 226 -8.72 9.58 -0.94
C ARG A 226 -9.45 10.25 0.23
N GLY A 227 -10.28 9.51 0.95
CA GLY A 227 -11.13 10.01 2.03
C GLY A 227 -12.50 10.50 1.56
N GLY A 228 -12.85 10.30 0.29
CA GLY A 228 -14.21 10.45 -0.20
C GLY A 228 -15.07 9.24 0.19
N ARG A 229 -16.22 9.10 -0.47
CA ARG A 229 -17.20 8.03 -0.19
C ARG A 229 -17.83 7.43 -1.45
N LEU A 230 -17.55 8.03 -2.60
CA LEU A 230 -18.13 7.65 -3.87
C LEU A 230 -17.43 6.41 -4.43
N ALA A 231 -18.21 5.52 -5.04
CA ALA A 231 -17.68 4.39 -5.78
C ALA A 231 -18.50 4.12 -7.03
N THR A 232 -17.80 3.74 -8.11
CA THR A 232 -18.42 3.40 -9.38
C THR A 232 -18.02 2.01 -9.82
N PHE A 233 -18.85 1.41 -10.66
CA PHE A 233 -18.40 0.31 -11.50
C PHE A 233 -18.56 0.70 -12.97
N SER A 234 -17.79 0.05 -13.82
CA SER A 234 -17.87 0.18 -15.26
C SER A 234 -17.76 -1.19 -15.90
N VAL A 235 -18.51 -1.42 -16.98
CA VAL A 235 -18.47 -2.64 -17.78
C VAL A 235 -18.12 -2.27 -19.20
N TRP A 236 -17.06 -2.90 -19.72
CA TRP A 236 -16.68 -2.83 -21.12
C TRP A 236 -16.93 -4.17 -21.78
N LYS A 237 -17.53 -4.14 -22.98
CA LYS A 237 -17.68 -5.34 -23.80
C LYS A 237 -16.89 -5.18 -25.09
N ALA A 238 -16.32 -6.29 -25.55
CA ALA A 238 -15.76 -6.41 -26.88
C ALA A 238 -16.87 -6.22 -27.90
N GLN A 239 -16.60 -5.41 -28.92
CA GLN A 239 -17.48 -5.25 -30.07
C GLN A 239 -16.69 -5.51 -31.34
N LEU A 240 -17.31 -6.28 -32.22
CA LEU A 240 -16.82 -6.54 -33.56
C LEU A 240 -17.17 -5.34 -34.47
N ASP A 241 -16.18 -4.87 -35.23
CA ASP A 241 -16.34 -3.86 -36.28
C ASP A 241 -15.83 -4.48 -37.59
N GLY A 242 -16.75 -5.04 -38.38
CA GLY A 242 -16.41 -5.90 -39.52
C GLY A 242 -15.78 -7.22 -39.05
N ASP A 243 -14.56 -7.52 -39.50
CA ASP A 243 -13.82 -8.73 -39.12
C ASP A 243 -12.78 -8.47 -38.02
N LYS A 244 -12.84 -7.32 -37.33
CA LYS A 244 -11.84 -6.94 -36.34
C LYS A 244 -12.48 -6.57 -35.02
N TRP A 245 -11.90 -7.11 -33.96
CA TRP A 245 -12.15 -6.73 -32.58
C TRP A 245 -11.49 -5.39 -32.26
N THR A 246 -12.17 -4.30 -32.62
CA THR A 246 -11.54 -2.97 -32.61
C THR A 246 -11.91 -2.12 -31.42
N ARG A 247 -12.93 -2.46 -30.61
CA ARG A 247 -13.43 -1.52 -29.59
C ARG A 247 -13.87 -2.19 -28.29
N ALA A 248 -13.32 -1.66 -27.19
CA ALA A 248 -13.92 -1.77 -25.87
C ALA A 248 -14.96 -0.67 -25.75
N THR A 249 -16.24 -1.04 -25.72
CA THR A 249 -17.34 -0.08 -25.53
C THR A 249 -17.81 -0.16 -24.10
N VAL A 250 -17.83 0.98 -23.42
CA VAL A 250 -18.46 1.11 -22.10
C VAL A 250 -19.96 0.89 -22.31
N VAL A 251 -20.48 -0.24 -21.81
CA VAL A 251 -21.92 -0.53 -21.84
C VAL A 251 -22.59 -0.10 -20.55
N ASP A 252 -21.82 0.02 -19.48
CA ASP A 252 -22.29 0.47 -18.18
C ASP A 252 -21.20 1.27 -17.46
N ASN A 253 -21.60 2.36 -16.81
CA ASN A 253 -20.76 3.14 -15.91
C ASN A 253 -21.66 3.85 -14.91
N GLN A 254 -21.77 3.27 -13.71
CA GLN A 254 -22.74 3.69 -12.71
C GLN A 254 -22.07 3.85 -11.34
N MET A 255 -22.56 4.83 -10.59
CA MET A 255 -22.26 4.96 -9.16
C MET A 255 -23.05 3.90 -8.40
N PHE A 256 -22.38 3.14 -7.54
CA PHE A 256 -23.06 2.23 -6.61
C PHE A 256 -22.95 2.72 -5.16
N LEU A 257 -22.01 3.62 -4.87
CA LEU A 257 -22.00 4.43 -3.65
C LEU A 257 -22.05 5.92 -4.02
N ASP A 258 -22.95 6.65 -3.37
CA ASP A 258 -23.06 8.11 -3.50
C ASP A 258 -22.03 8.87 -2.64
N GLU A 259 -22.12 10.20 -2.63
CA GLU A 259 -21.21 11.08 -1.87
C GLU A 259 -21.36 10.91 -0.35
N ASP A 260 -22.48 10.35 0.12
CA ASP A 260 -22.73 10.04 1.53
C ASP A 260 -22.25 8.64 1.93
N GLY A 261 -21.83 7.82 0.95
CA GLY A 261 -21.44 6.42 1.13
C GLY A 261 -22.64 5.47 1.25
N GLN A 262 -23.81 5.89 0.78
CA GLN A 262 -25.00 5.06 0.72
C GLN A 262 -25.13 4.38 -0.64
N ALA A 263 -25.80 3.22 -0.65
CA ALA A 263 -26.05 2.49 -1.87
C ALA A 263 -27.03 3.26 -2.76
N VAL A 264 -26.67 3.47 -4.03
CA VAL A 264 -27.55 4.13 -5.00
C VAL A 264 -28.73 3.22 -5.33
N LYS A 265 -29.97 3.71 -5.18
CA LYS A 265 -31.18 2.92 -5.51
C LYS A 265 -31.21 2.51 -6.98
N ASP A 266 -31.78 1.33 -7.23
CA ASP A 266 -32.01 0.76 -8.57
C ASP A 266 -30.75 0.62 -9.45
N CYS A 267 -29.56 0.69 -8.83
CA CYS A 267 -28.29 0.46 -9.46
C CYS A 267 -27.82 -0.97 -9.21
N SER A 268 -27.40 -1.67 -10.27
CA SER A 268 -26.86 -3.02 -10.15
C SER A 268 -25.83 -3.32 -11.24
N LEU A 269 -24.78 -4.04 -10.84
CA LEU A 269 -23.83 -4.63 -11.78
C LEU A 269 -24.49 -5.86 -12.40
N ARG A 270 -24.71 -5.80 -13.71
CA ARG A 270 -25.37 -6.87 -14.48
C ARG A 270 -24.38 -7.54 -15.41
N LEU A 271 -24.28 -8.86 -15.26
CA LEU A 271 -23.54 -9.75 -16.14
C LEU A 271 -24.48 -10.86 -16.62
N CYS A 272 -24.07 -11.63 -17.62
CA CYS A 272 -24.81 -12.80 -18.08
C CYS A 272 -23.87 -13.93 -18.45
N LEU A 273 -24.38 -15.15 -18.63
CA LEU A 273 -23.56 -16.32 -18.95
C LEU A 273 -22.69 -16.12 -20.20
N LYS A 274 -23.21 -15.43 -21.22
CA LYS A 274 -22.45 -15.05 -22.42
C LYS A 274 -21.24 -14.15 -22.15
N ASP A 275 -21.22 -13.42 -21.04
CA ASP A 275 -20.07 -12.55 -20.70
C ASP A 275 -18.84 -13.36 -20.27
N PHE A 276 -19.01 -14.66 -19.99
CA PHE A 276 -17.97 -15.62 -19.60
C PHE A 276 -17.55 -16.54 -20.77
N ILE A 277 -17.96 -16.23 -21.99
CA ILE A 277 -17.73 -17.06 -23.18
C ILE A 277 -17.30 -16.14 -24.32
N CYS A 278 -16.11 -16.34 -24.88
CA CYS A 278 -15.67 -15.66 -26.09
C CYS A 278 -16.57 -15.99 -27.28
N GLU A 279 -16.61 -15.09 -28.27
CA GLU A 279 -17.61 -15.16 -29.33
C GLU A 279 -17.35 -16.32 -30.29
N GLU A 280 -16.09 -16.67 -30.51
CA GLU A 280 -15.68 -17.80 -31.34
C GLU A 280 -16.28 -19.11 -30.79
N GLU A 281 -16.11 -19.37 -29.49
CA GLU A 281 -16.62 -20.54 -28.79
C GLU A 281 -18.14 -20.48 -28.67
N GLU A 282 -18.74 -19.30 -28.45
CA GLU A 282 -20.21 -19.15 -28.40
C GLU A 282 -20.89 -19.67 -29.69
N ARG A 283 -20.25 -19.48 -30.86
CA ARG A 283 -20.80 -19.93 -32.16
C ARG A 283 -20.76 -21.45 -32.34
N GLU A 284 -19.87 -22.12 -31.63
CA GLU A 284 -19.71 -23.58 -31.69
C GLU A 284 -20.59 -24.30 -30.66
N LEU A 285 -21.05 -23.59 -29.63
CA LEU A 285 -21.92 -24.14 -28.59
C LEU A 285 -23.36 -24.35 -29.10
N GLU A 286 -24.00 -25.40 -28.58
CA GLU A 286 -25.44 -25.60 -28.72
C GLU A 286 -26.22 -24.42 -28.11
N ALA A 287 -27.48 -24.23 -28.53
CA ALA A 287 -28.32 -23.19 -27.99
C ALA A 287 -28.47 -23.33 -26.45
N PHE A 288 -28.16 -22.26 -25.73
CA PHE A 288 -28.22 -22.21 -24.27
C PHE A 288 -28.97 -20.97 -23.76
N GLU A 289 -29.45 -21.04 -22.52
CA GLU A 289 -30.11 -19.93 -21.85
C GLU A 289 -29.05 -18.94 -21.35
N ASN A 290 -29.17 -17.66 -21.76
CA ASN A 290 -28.26 -16.62 -21.28
C ASN A 290 -28.70 -16.09 -19.90
N VAL A 291 -28.52 -16.91 -18.87
CA VAL A 291 -28.89 -16.58 -17.48
C VAL A 291 -28.18 -15.29 -17.04
N SER A 292 -28.88 -14.41 -16.34
CA SER A 292 -28.35 -13.13 -15.85
C SER A 292 -27.84 -13.24 -14.40
N LEU A 293 -26.75 -12.54 -14.10
CA LEU A 293 -26.26 -12.24 -12.76
C LEU A 293 -26.57 -10.77 -12.46
N ASN A 294 -27.20 -10.52 -11.31
CA ASN A 294 -27.55 -9.18 -10.87
C ASN A 294 -26.99 -8.93 -9.47
N ILE A 295 -25.94 -8.10 -9.36
CA ILE A 295 -25.32 -7.72 -8.09
C ILE A 295 -25.79 -6.30 -7.75
N PRO A 296 -26.77 -6.12 -6.84
CA PRO A 296 -27.31 -4.81 -6.51
C PRO A 296 -26.27 -3.95 -5.77
N SER A 297 -26.42 -2.62 -5.86
CA SER A 297 -25.57 -1.64 -5.18
C SER A 297 -25.49 -1.86 -3.67
N THR A 298 -26.57 -2.34 -3.05
CA THR A 298 -26.61 -2.71 -1.63
C THR A 298 -25.65 -3.85 -1.29
N MET A 299 -25.57 -4.88 -2.15
CA MET A 299 -24.62 -5.98 -1.99
C MET A 299 -23.18 -5.52 -2.22
N LEU A 300 -22.93 -4.67 -3.23
CA LEU A 300 -21.59 -4.08 -3.44
C LEU A 300 -21.16 -3.20 -2.25
N ARG A 301 -22.09 -2.48 -1.62
CA ARG A 301 -21.85 -1.74 -0.37
C ARG A 301 -21.50 -2.67 0.78
N ASP A 302 -22.19 -3.81 0.91
CA ASP A 302 -21.88 -4.78 1.95
C ASP A 302 -20.50 -5.39 1.76
N PHE A 303 -20.12 -5.72 0.52
CA PHE A 303 -18.76 -6.17 0.17
C PHE A 303 -17.72 -5.12 0.59
N TYR A 304 -17.97 -3.85 0.25
CA TYR A 304 -17.15 -2.71 0.67
C TYR A 304 -17.00 -2.65 2.18
N GLN A 305 -18.11 -2.68 2.93
CA GLN A 305 -18.08 -2.58 4.38
C GLN A 305 -17.29 -3.73 5.01
N ILE A 306 -17.52 -4.97 4.57
CA ILE A 306 -16.79 -6.14 5.07
C ILE A 306 -15.29 -6.01 4.79
N ALA A 307 -14.92 -5.64 3.56
CA ALA A 307 -13.53 -5.45 3.17
C ALA A 307 -12.85 -4.30 3.95
N PHE A 308 -13.56 -3.19 4.14
CA PHE A 308 -13.08 -2.03 4.89
C PHE A 308 -12.84 -2.36 6.36
N ARG A 309 -13.80 -3.04 7.01
CA ARG A 309 -13.64 -3.51 8.40
C ARG A 309 -12.42 -4.42 8.54
N LYS A 310 -12.27 -5.40 7.66
CA LYS A 310 -11.10 -6.31 7.65
C LYS A 310 -9.79 -5.55 7.48
N ASN A 311 -9.76 -4.54 6.61
CA ASN A 311 -8.56 -3.72 6.40
C ASN A 311 -8.20 -2.88 7.63
N VAL A 312 -9.17 -2.15 8.19
CA VAL A 312 -8.98 -1.36 9.41
C VAL A 312 -8.49 -2.24 10.56
N MET A 313 -9.09 -3.42 10.73
CA MET A 313 -8.63 -4.41 11.72
C MET A 313 -7.16 -4.77 11.52
N ARG A 314 -6.75 -5.11 10.29
CA ARG A 314 -5.35 -5.51 10.04
C ARG A 314 -4.39 -4.35 10.23
N GLU A 315 -4.76 -3.12 9.83
CA GLU A 315 -3.92 -1.94 10.06
C GLU A 315 -3.75 -1.66 11.56
N ALA A 316 -4.83 -1.72 12.33
CA ALA A 316 -4.77 -1.59 13.78
C ALA A 316 -3.91 -2.69 14.43
N GLU A 317 -4.05 -3.94 14.01
CA GLU A 317 -3.23 -5.04 14.53
C GLU A 317 -1.74 -4.89 14.17
N ASN A 318 -1.43 -4.41 12.98
CA ASN A 318 -0.05 -4.15 12.56
C ASN A 318 0.57 -2.99 13.36
N GLY A 319 -0.18 -1.90 13.55
CA GLY A 319 0.24 -0.79 14.41
C GLY A 319 0.51 -1.26 15.85
N MET A 320 -0.37 -2.09 16.42
CA MET A 320 -0.17 -2.67 17.74
C MET A 320 1.06 -3.58 17.83
N LYS A 321 1.33 -4.39 16.80
CA LYS A 321 2.55 -5.22 16.74
C LYS A 321 3.81 -4.36 16.70
N GLU A 322 3.79 -3.26 15.95
CA GLU A 322 4.90 -2.31 15.88
C GLU A 322 5.14 -1.64 17.23
N ILE A 323 4.09 -1.15 17.89
CA ILE A 323 4.18 -0.57 19.23
C ILE A 323 4.75 -1.60 20.20
N MET A 324 4.23 -2.83 20.21
CA MET A 324 4.74 -3.90 21.09
C MET A 324 6.22 -4.20 20.83
N LYS A 325 6.68 -4.17 19.58
CA LYS A 325 8.11 -4.31 19.26
C LYS A 325 8.94 -3.16 19.86
N LYS A 326 8.45 -1.92 19.78
CA LYS A 326 9.09 -0.74 20.37
C LYS A 326 9.12 -0.83 21.91
N VAL A 327 8.00 -1.19 22.55
CA VAL A 327 7.92 -1.41 24.02
C VAL A 327 8.95 -2.44 24.46
N ASN A 328 9.03 -3.59 23.78
CA ASN A 328 10.00 -4.64 24.13
C ASN A 328 11.45 -4.19 23.94
N ASN A 329 11.73 -3.33 22.95
CA ASN A 329 13.06 -2.77 22.74
C ASN A 329 13.41 -1.73 23.80
N ALA A 330 12.46 -0.87 24.18
CA ALA A 330 12.59 0.09 25.27
C ALA A 330 12.87 -0.63 26.60
N ALA A 331 12.07 -1.63 26.96
CA ALA A 331 12.28 -2.45 28.15
C ALA A 331 13.68 -3.11 28.20
N LYS A 332 14.19 -3.59 27.05
CA LYS A 332 15.57 -4.12 26.97
C LYS A 332 16.64 -3.05 27.18
N LYS A 333 16.43 -1.82 26.68
CA LYS A 333 17.34 -0.68 26.91
C LYS A 333 17.33 -0.30 28.39
N MET A 334 16.15 -0.24 28.99
CA MET A 334 15.91 0.00 30.42
C MET A 334 16.63 -1.02 31.30
N LEU A 335 16.47 -2.32 31.02
CA LEU A 335 17.16 -3.38 31.76
C LEU A 335 18.69 -3.24 31.72
N ARG A 336 19.25 -2.82 30.57
CA ARG A 336 20.70 -2.56 30.44
C ARG A 336 21.13 -1.36 31.27
N ALA A 337 20.35 -0.28 31.26
CA ALA A 337 20.60 0.91 32.07
C ALA A 337 20.56 0.59 33.57
N ARG A 338 19.53 -0.13 34.02
CA ARG A 338 19.42 -0.61 35.41
C ARG A 338 20.61 -1.46 35.82
N LYS A 339 21.06 -2.38 34.94
CA LYS A 339 22.25 -3.19 35.19
C LYS A 339 23.51 -2.33 35.33
N MET A 340 23.67 -1.28 34.51
CA MET A 340 24.80 -0.35 34.64
C MET A 340 24.79 0.34 36.02
N ILE A 341 23.62 0.78 36.50
CA ILE A 341 23.49 1.41 37.81
C ILE A 341 23.83 0.41 38.93
N GLN A 342 23.30 -0.82 38.86
CA GLN A 342 23.58 -1.87 39.84
C GLN A 342 25.06 -2.27 39.87
N GLU A 343 25.69 -2.43 38.70
CA GLU A 343 27.13 -2.73 38.59
C GLU A 343 27.98 -1.60 39.19
N GLN A 344 27.55 -0.34 39.04
CA GLN A 344 28.23 0.80 39.66
C GLN A 344 28.07 0.79 41.18
N LYS A 345 26.85 0.58 41.68
CA LYS A 345 26.57 0.45 43.13
C LYS A 345 27.39 -0.68 43.77
N ALA A 346 27.57 -1.80 43.07
CA ALA A 346 28.34 -2.94 43.57
C ALA A 346 29.86 -2.68 43.65
N LYS A 347 30.40 -1.82 42.77
CA LYS A 347 31.82 -1.45 42.80
C LYS A 347 32.15 -0.50 43.96
N ASP A 348 31.16 0.26 44.43
CA ASP A 348 31.34 1.28 45.44
C ASP A 348 30.92 0.82 46.85
N ALA A 349 31.63 -0.18 47.38
CA ALA A 349 31.34 -0.77 48.70
C ALA A 349 31.47 0.23 49.88
N ARG A 350 32.00 1.44 49.65
CA ARG A 350 32.13 2.51 50.66
C ARG A 350 30.99 3.55 50.60
N ASN A 351 29.92 3.30 49.85
CA ASN A 351 28.79 4.23 49.64
C ASN A 351 29.12 5.56 48.93
N HIS A 352 30.35 5.78 48.44
CA HIS A 352 30.70 6.97 47.67
C HIS A 352 30.39 6.76 46.19
N THR A 353 29.11 6.61 45.83
CA THR A 353 28.67 6.28 44.46
C THR A 353 29.05 7.37 43.45
N VAL A 354 30.30 7.40 43.00
CA VAL A 354 30.75 8.29 41.92
C VAL A 354 30.75 7.46 40.65
N MET A 355 29.67 7.56 39.88
CA MET A 355 29.65 6.99 38.54
C MET A 355 30.55 7.84 37.66
N VAL A 356 31.50 7.22 36.94
CA VAL A 356 32.39 7.95 36.04
C VAL A 356 31.55 8.77 35.05
N LYS A 357 31.83 10.07 34.89
CA LYS A 357 31.09 11.00 33.99
C LYS A 357 30.74 10.40 32.61
N LYS A 358 31.62 9.55 32.08
CA LYS A 358 31.42 8.82 30.82
C LYS A 358 30.26 7.79 30.87
N ASP A 359 30.13 7.05 31.96
CA ASP A 359 29.06 6.05 32.14
C ASP A 359 27.72 6.73 32.45
N LEU A 360 27.74 7.82 33.23
CA LEU A 360 26.56 8.68 33.43
C LEU A 360 26.04 9.27 32.12
N ALA A 361 26.93 9.81 31.27
CA ALA A 361 26.56 10.32 29.96
C ALA A 361 25.97 9.22 29.05
N LYS A 362 26.48 7.99 29.16
CA LYS A 362 25.94 6.83 28.45
C LYS A 362 24.56 6.44 28.98
N LEU A 363 24.33 6.47 30.30
CA LEU A 363 23.02 6.22 30.92
C LEU A 363 21.98 7.26 30.46
N ARG A 364 22.29 8.56 30.56
CA ARG A 364 21.42 9.65 30.08
C ARG A 364 21.04 9.47 28.61
N ARG A 365 22.01 9.10 27.75
CA ARG A 365 21.74 8.81 26.33
C ARG A 365 20.78 7.63 26.12
N VAL A 366 20.82 6.61 26.98
CA VAL A 366 19.89 5.49 26.91
C VAL A 366 18.48 5.94 27.31
N ILE A 367 18.35 6.71 28.40
CA ILE A 367 17.08 7.26 28.88
C ILE A 367 16.42 8.13 27.81
N CYS A 368 17.14 9.11 27.24
CA CYS A 368 16.58 9.96 26.17
C CYS A 368 16.07 9.16 24.96
N LYS A 369 16.77 8.08 24.57
CA LYS A 369 16.31 7.19 23.48
C LYS A 369 15.07 6.39 23.83
N VAL A 370 14.83 6.09 25.12
CA VAL A 370 13.62 5.41 25.57
C VAL A 370 12.45 6.41 25.58
N GLU A 371 12.67 7.64 26.01
CA GLU A 371 11.67 8.73 25.93
C GLU A 371 11.22 8.98 24.48
N GLU A 372 12.16 9.06 23.54
CA GLU A 372 11.87 9.20 22.10
C GLU A 372 10.99 8.04 21.60
N ASP A 373 11.36 6.79 21.94
CA ASP A 373 10.57 5.60 21.57
C ASP A 373 9.15 5.67 22.17
N ILE A 374 8.99 6.10 23.44
CA ILE A 374 7.69 6.25 24.10
C ILE A 374 6.80 7.28 23.41
N ASN A 375 7.37 8.44 23.05
CA ASN A 375 6.62 9.48 22.35
C ASN A 375 6.15 8.99 20.96
N GLU A 376 6.99 8.25 20.24
CA GLU A 376 6.62 7.63 18.96
C GLU A 376 5.50 6.58 19.12
N MET A 377 5.57 5.78 20.18
CA MET A 377 4.53 4.80 20.52
C MET A 377 3.19 5.46 20.83
N LYS A 378 3.18 6.56 21.60
CA LYS A 378 1.96 7.34 21.89
C LYS A 378 1.32 7.90 20.63
N HIS A 379 2.11 8.45 19.71
CA HIS A 379 1.59 8.91 18.44
C HIS A 379 0.98 7.76 17.63
N THR A 380 1.69 6.63 17.51
CA THR A 380 1.18 5.46 16.77
C THR A 380 -0.10 4.90 17.42
N MET A 381 -0.19 4.91 18.75
CA MET A 381 -1.38 4.50 19.50
C MET A 381 -2.58 5.42 19.20
N SER A 382 -2.33 6.72 19.08
CA SER A 382 -3.35 7.69 18.66
C SER A 382 -3.86 7.38 17.25
N ASP A 383 -2.96 7.09 16.29
CA ASP A 383 -3.33 6.75 14.91
C ASP A 383 -4.15 5.45 14.86
N VAL A 384 -3.78 4.43 15.66
CA VAL A 384 -4.56 3.19 15.76
C VAL A 384 -5.94 3.46 16.36
N LYS A 385 -6.04 4.31 17.38
CA LYS A 385 -7.33 4.71 17.97
C LYS A 385 -8.22 5.39 16.93
N GLU A 386 -7.70 6.38 16.20
CA GLU A 386 -8.44 7.05 15.13
C GLU A 386 -8.89 6.05 14.06
N THR A 387 -8.02 5.09 13.70
CA THR A 387 -8.37 4.04 12.73
C THR A 387 -9.49 3.14 13.25
N MET A 388 -9.47 2.78 14.53
CA MET A 388 -10.55 2.00 15.16
C MET A 388 -11.87 2.75 15.21
N ASP A 389 -11.84 4.07 15.46
CA ASP A 389 -13.04 4.90 15.56
C ASP A 389 -13.75 5.06 14.19
N ARG A 390 -13.10 4.72 13.07
CA ARG A 390 -13.72 4.67 11.72
C ARG A 390 -14.66 3.47 11.53
N VAL A 391 -14.71 2.57 12.50
CA VAL A 391 -15.58 1.39 12.47
C VAL A 391 -16.48 1.46 13.69
N ASP A 392 -17.79 1.50 13.49
CA ASP A 392 -18.78 1.54 14.59
C ASP A 392 -18.81 0.25 15.43
N ASP A 393 -18.02 -0.76 15.06
CA ASP A 393 -17.94 -2.05 15.75
C ASP A 393 -16.86 -2.07 16.83
N LYS A 394 -17.25 -2.47 18.05
CA LYS A 394 -16.30 -2.82 19.11
C LYS A 394 -15.50 -4.05 18.68
N MET A 395 -14.24 -3.86 18.32
CA MET A 395 -13.33 -4.95 17.90
C MET A 395 -12.62 -5.59 19.11
N PRO A 396 -13.08 -6.72 19.67
CA PRO A 396 -12.63 -7.18 20.99
C PRO A 396 -11.16 -7.58 21.00
N LYS A 397 -10.67 -8.17 19.90
CA LYS A 397 -9.27 -8.60 19.75
C LYS A 397 -8.29 -7.42 19.74
N VAL A 398 -8.62 -6.35 19.03
CA VAL A 398 -7.78 -5.14 18.95
C VAL A 398 -7.82 -4.38 20.27
N VAL A 399 -9.00 -4.26 20.88
CA VAL A 399 -9.16 -3.65 22.22
C VAL A 399 -8.33 -4.39 23.27
N LYS A 400 -8.37 -5.73 23.30
CA LYS A 400 -7.55 -6.53 24.22
C LYS A 400 -6.04 -6.27 24.04
N LYS A 401 -5.57 -6.26 22.79
CA LYS A 401 -4.15 -5.96 22.46
C LYS A 401 -3.78 -4.53 22.87
N LYS A 402 -4.66 -3.55 22.64
CA LYS A 402 -4.46 -2.17 23.07
C LYS A 402 -4.23 -2.07 24.57
N VAL A 403 -5.11 -2.68 25.37
CA VAL A 403 -5.00 -2.67 26.84
C VAL A 403 -3.68 -3.32 27.29
N GLU A 404 -3.27 -4.41 26.66
CA GLU A 404 -1.97 -5.05 26.95
C GLU A 404 -0.79 -4.11 26.66
N VAL A 405 -0.82 -3.43 25.51
CA VAL A 405 0.22 -2.48 25.11
C VAL A 405 0.25 -1.26 26.04
N GLU A 406 -0.89 -0.69 26.39
CA GLU A 406 -1.00 0.43 27.34
C GLU A 406 -0.42 0.05 28.71
N LYS A 407 -0.72 -1.15 29.21
CA LYS A 407 -0.16 -1.66 30.46
C LYS A 407 1.37 -1.72 30.42
N LYS A 408 1.94 -2.36 29.39
CA LYS A 408 3.40 -2.51 29.28
C LYS A 408 4.12 -1.17 29.03
N MET A 409 3.46 -0.25 28.32
CA MET A 409 3.99 1.11 28.13
C MET A 409 4.06 1.86 29.46
N ALA A 410 3.01 1.75 30.30
CA ALA A 410 3.00 2.35 31.64
C ALA A 410 4.09 1.74 32.55
N GLU A 411 4.34 0.42 32.46
CA GLU A 411 5.44 -0.25 33.17
C GLU A 411 6.81 0.36 32.76
N VAL A 412 7.06 0.51 31.45
CA VAL A 412 8.30 1.13 30.94
C VAL A 412 8.44 2.60 31.36
N GLU A 413 7.34 3.38 31.34
CA GLU A 413 7.35 4.77 31.80
C GLU A 413 7.68 4.88 33.29
N THR A 414 7.14 3.98 34.11
CA THR A 414 7.43 3.93 35.55
C THR A 414 8.88 3.60 35.80
N GLU A 415 9.41 2.55 35.16
CA GLU A 415 10.84 2.19 35.28
C GLU A 415 11.75 3.33 34.80
N MET A 416 11.35 4.07 33.77
CA MET A 416 12.10 5.21 33.24
C MET A 416 12.19 6.35 34.25
N ALA A 417 11.07 6.68 34.90
CA ALA A 417 11.04 7.68 35.95
C ALA A 417 11.93 7.29 37.14
N GLU A 418 11.87 6.02 37.58
CA GLU A 418 12.75 5.49 38.64
C GLU A 418 14.24 5.63 38.27
N MET A 419 14.62 5.31 37.03
CA MET A 419 16.01 5.44 36.58
C MET A 419 16.46 6.89 36.41
N GLN A 420 15.57 7.81 36.04
CA GLN A 420 15.88 9.24 36.00
C GLN A 420 16.19 9.76 37.40
N GLU A 421 15.32 9.45 38.37
CA GLU A 421 15.53 9.82 39.77
C GLU A 421 16.84 9.22 40.33
N GLU A 422 17.13 7.95 40.01
CA GLU A 422 18.37 7.30 40.42
C GLU A 422 19.62 7.94 39.77
N ALA A 423 19.52 8.36 38.51
CA ALA A 423 20.60 9.07 37.82
C ALA A 423 20.83 10.48 38.38
N GLU A 424 19.77 11.19 38.76
CA GLU A 424 19.84 12.50 39.43
C GLU A 424 20.52 12.41 40.79
N LYS A 425 20.13 11.42 41.61
CA LYS A 425 20.80 11.17 42.91
C LYS A 425 22.30 10.90 42.78
N ILE A 426 22.73 10.23 41.71
CA ILE A 426 24.16 9.99 41.47
C ILE A 426 24.88 11.29 41.09
N VAL A 427 24.23 12.19 40.37
CA VAL A 427 24.79 13.50 40.00
C VAL A 427 24.94 14.37 41.24
N GLU A 428 23.90 14.47 42.07
CA GLU A 428 23.93 15.23 43.33
C GLU A 428 25.03 14.70 44.27
N ALA A 429 25.23 13.38 44.34
CA ALA A 429 26.30 12.78 45.13
C ALA A 429 27.71 13.07 44.56
N GLU A 430 27.86 13.22 43.25
CA GLU A 430 29.12 13.59 42.59
C GLU A 430 29.45 15.07 42.86
N GLU A 431 28.47 15.97 42.73
CA GLU A 431 28.62 17.41 43.01
C GLU A 431 28.98 17.68 44.47
N ALA A 432 28.28 17.05 45.43
CA ALA A 432 28.59 17.18 46.85
C ALA A 432 30.00 16.69 47.23
N ASN A 433 30.54 15.71 46.49
CA ASN A 433 31.89 15.20 46.72
C ASN A 433 32.97 16.08 46.07
N GLU A 434 32.66 16.76 44.95
CA GLU A 434 33.54 17.79 44.37
C GLU A 434 33.66 19.01 45.31
N GLU A 435 32.56 19.46 45.93
CA GLU A 435 32.57 20.56 46.91
C GLU A 435 33.38 20.22 48.18
N ALA A 436 33.31 18.97 48.66
CA ALA A 436 34.06 18.53 49.85
C ALA A 436 35.58 18.48 49.64
N PHE A 437 36.05 18.53 48.39
CA PHE A 437 37.47 18.46 48.02
C PHE A 437 38.01 19.78 47.45
N GLU A 438 37.26 20.89 47.49
CA GLU A 438 37.87 22.21 47.30
C GLU A 438 38.88 22.44 48.45
N PRO A 439 40.20 22.45 48.17
CA PRO A 439 41.17 22.73 49.21
C PRO A 439 40.95 24.17 49.66
N GLU A 440 40.83 24.39 50.98
CA GLU A 440 40.82 25.73 51.57
C GLU A 440 41.95 26.55 50.95
N HIS A 441 41.57 27.44 50.04
CA HIS A 441 42.50 28.33 49.38
C HIS A 441 42.97 29.30 50.47
N ILE A 442 44.19 29.07 50.97
CA ILE A 442 44.93 29.97 51.84
C ILE A 442 44.88 31.36 51.21
N THR A 443 44.14 32.27 51.85
CA THR A 443 44.09 33.69 51.52
C THR A 443 45.42 34.32 51.94
N SER A 444 46.33 34.54 51.00
CA SER A 444 47.38 35.54 51.14
C SER A 444 46.82 36.90 50.71
N GLU A 445 46.63 37.78 51.68
CA GLU A 445 46.43 39.22 51.49
C GLU A 445 47.63 39.83 50.77
N GLU A 446 47.41 40.55 49.66
CA GLU A 446 48.22 41.73 49.39
C GLU A 446 47.40 42.77 48.60
N SER A 447 47.23 43.92 49.24
CA SER A 447 46.65 45.17 48.79
C SER A 447 47.39 45.79 47.60
N VAL A 448 46.72 46.64 46.79
CA VAL A 448 47.07 48.08 46.59
C VAL A 448 46.29 48.70 45.40
N ALA A 449 45.71 49.88 45.70
CA ALA A 449 45.40 51.07 44.89
C ALA A 449 44.43 51.02 43.69
N GLU A 450 43.22 51.55 43.95
CA GLU A 450 42.73 52.88 43.52
C GLU A 450 43.26 53.48 42.19
N ALA A 451 42.36 53.64 41.20
CA ALA A 451 42.31 54.81 40.32
C ALA A 451 40.96 54.91 39.58
N THR A 452 40.63 56.15 39.26
CA THR A 452 39.36 56.79 38.92
C THR A 452 38.91 56.72 37.45
N GLU A 453 37.60 57.00 37.29
CA GLU A 453 36.95 57.79 36.21
C GLU A 453 36.38 57.15 34.93
N SER A 454 35.10 57.50 34.71
CA SER A 454 34.39 57.73 33.44
C SER A 454 34.08 56.48 32.60
N GLY A 455 32.91 56.29 31.98
CA GLY A 455 31.71 57.07 31.78
C GLY A 455 30.83 56.34 30.74
N THR A 456 29.59 56.78 30.60
CA THR A 456 28.59 56.48 29.54
C THR A 456 27.66 55.27 29.71
N PRO A 457 26.32 55.47 29.75
CA PRO A 457 25.34 54.40 29.70
C PRO A 457 25.01 54.02 28.24
N ARG A 458 25.17 52.75 27.87
CA ARG A 458 24.70 52.22 26.59
C ARG A 458 23.36 51.51 26.81
N ALA A 459 22.29 52.13 26.34
CA ALA A 459 20.95 51.57 26.28
C ALA A 459 20.95 50.25 25.49
N THR A 460 20.56 49.16 26.17
CA THR A 460 20.19 47.90 25.53
C THR A 460 18.77 48.02 25.01
N GLN A 461 18.65 48.02 23.68
CA GLN A 461 17.38 47.88 22.96
C GLN A 461 16.73 46.53 23.31
N PRO A 462 15.38 46.47 23.45
CA PRO A 462 14.67 45.22 23.45
C PRO A 462 14.67 44.60 22.04
N PRO A 463 14.60 43.26 21.92
CA PRO A 463 14.56 42.60 20.62
C PRO A 463 13.28 42.99 19.86
N PRO A 464 13.34 43.18 18.54
CA PRO A 464 12.16 43.49 17.75
C PRO A 464 11.22 42.29 17.70
N SER A 465 10.00 42.53 18.19
CA SER A 465 8.82 41.75 17.86
C SER A 465 8.67 41.69 16.34
N SER A 466 8.69 40.48 15.79
CA SER A 466 8.30 40.21 14.41
C SER A 466 6.82 39.81 14.37
N PRO A 467 5.93 40.65 13.81
CA PRO A 467 4.65 40.19 13.31
C PRO A 467 4.78 39.99 11.80
N ARG A 468 4.61 38.76 11.32
CA ARG A 468 4.23 38.46 9.93
C ARG A 468 3.85 37.00 9.80
N THR A 469 2.60 36.71 10.12
CA THR A 469 1.81 35.73 9.38
C THR A 469 1.63 36.23 7.94
N PRO A 470 1.79 35.36 6.94
CA PRO A 470 0.97 35.42 5.75
C PRO A 470 0.10 34.17 5.72
N GLU A 471 -1.14 34.38 6.14
CA GLU A 471 -2.29 33.54 5.91
C GLU A 471 -2.43 33.29 4.39
N LYS A 472 -1.85 32.19 3.90
CA LYS A 472 -2.12 31.71 2.54
C LYS A 472 -3.47 31.02 2.54
N SER A 473 -4.52 31.83 2.47
CA SER A 473 -5.83 31.44 1.96
C SER A 473 -5.65 30.79 0.58
N ARG A 474 -5.75 29.46 0.52
CA ARG A 474 -6.00 28.74 -0.73
C ARG A 474 -7.46 28.99 -1.12
N ARG A 475 -7.70 30.07 -1.85
CA ARG A 475 -8.90 30.18 -2.69
C ARG A 475 -8.87 29.05 -3.70
N TYR A 476 -9.77 28.08 -3.54
CA TYR A 476 -10.19 27.20 -4.62
C TYR A 476 -10.82 28.08 -5.71
N GLY A 477 -10.03 28.40 -6.74
CA GLY A 477 -10.56 28.92 -7.99
C GLY A 477 -11.32 27.80 -8.69
N PHE A 478 -12.64 27.76 -8.51
CA PHE A 478 -13.54 27.05 -9.41
C PHE A 478 -13.34 27.62 -10.82
N ARG A 479 -12.57 26.92 -11.66
CA ARG A 479 -12.58 27.15 -13.10
C ARG A 479 -13.91 26.60 -13.61
N SER A 480 -14.84 27.52 -13.88
CA SER A 480 -16.03 27.27 -14.67
C SER A 480 -15.65 26.56 -15.98
N LEU A 481 -16.21 25.38 -16.19
CA LEU A 481 -16.20 24.69 -17.47
C LEU A 481 -16.89 25.58 -18.51
N ARG A 482 -16.09 26.23 -19.37
CA ARG A 482 -16.59 26.80 -20.62
C ARG A 482 -17.05 25.64 -21.51
N ARG A 483 -18.38 25.47 -21.60
CA ARG A 483 -19.03 24.73 -22.68
C ARG A 483 -18.62 25.37 -24.00
N SER A 484 -17.94 24.61 -24.85
CA SER A 484 -17.85 24.93 -26.27
C SER A 484 -19.06 24.28 -26.98
N PRO A 485 -19.72 24.98 -27.90
CA PRO A 485 -20.91 24.47 -28.58
C PRO A 485 -20.52 23.41 -29.62
N LYS A 486 -21.38 22.40 -29.74
CA LYS A 486 -21.33 21.39 -30.79
C LYS A 486 -21.49 22.03 -32.17
N ARG A 487 -20.69 21.58 -33.13
CA ARG A 487 -21.10 21.44 -34.53
C ARG A 487 -21.10 19.95 -34.84
#